data_AF-A0A832NTZ5-F1
#
_entry.id   AF-A0A832NTZ5-F1
#
_cell.length_a   1.000
_cell.length_b   1.000
_cell.length_c   1.000
_cell.angle_alpha   90.00
_cell.angle_beta   90.00
_cell.angle_gamma   90.00
#
_symmetry.space_group_name_H-M   'P 1'
#
loop_
_entity.id
_entity.type
_entity.pdbx_description
1 polymer ?
#
loop_
_entity_poly.entity_id
_entity_poly.type
_entity_poly.pdbx_seq_one_letter_code
_entity_poly.pdbx_strand_id
1 'polypeptide(L)' 'MMFIPLLVFILLLYVVFRNPDLNRNHISKADEKSPLEILKQRYAEGSLSQDEFFRMREELSK' A
#
# COMPACT_ATOMS: atom_id res chain seq x y z
N MET A 1 14.46 6.18 -40.34
CA MET A 1 13.86 7.14 -39.39
C MET A 1 12.35 6.89 -39.23
N MET A 2 11.97 5.68 -38.79
CA MET A 2 10.55 5.32 -38.56
C MET A 2 10.35 4.45 -37.30
N PHE A 3 11.44 4.01 -36.66
CA PHE A 3 11.44 3.22 -35.42
C PHE A 3 11.52 4.07 -34.14
N ILE A 4 11.83 5.36 -34.27
CA ILE A 4 11.88 6.31 -33.15
C ILE A 4 10.53 6.40 -32.41
N PRO A 5 9.37 6.57 -33.07
CA PRO A 5 8.10 6.63 -32.34
C PRO A 5 7.76 5.30 -31.66
N LEU A 6 8.12 4.17 -32.27
CA LEU A 6 7.92 2.84 -31.69
C LEU A 6 8.74 2.66 -30.40
N LEU A 7 10.00 3.11 -30.42
CA LEU A 7 10.91 3.01 -29.28
C LEU A 7 10.47 3.90 -28.11
N VAL A 8 9.97 5.11 -28.40
CA VAL A 8 9.39 6.01 -27.38
C VAL A 8 8.10 5.42 -26.80
N PHE A 9 7.26 4.81 -27.63
CA PHE A 9 6.02 4.18 -27.16
C PHE A 9 6.29 3.00 -26.21
N ILE A 10 7.28 2.15 -26.53
CA ILE A 10 7.71 1.05 -25.66
C ILE A 10 8.28 1.58 -24.34
N LEU A 11 9.09 2.65 -24.38
CA LEU A 11 9.62 3.29 -23.18
C LEU A 11 8.50 3.85 -22.29
N LEU A 12 7.48 4.45 -22.90
CA LEU A 12 6.35 5.04 -22.19
C LEU A 12 5.48 3.97 -21.53
N LEU A 13 5.20 2.87 -22.23
CA LEU A 13 4.56 1.70 -21.62
C LEU A 13 5.43 1.13 -20.50
N TYR A 14 6.74 1.03 -20.71
CA TYR A 14 7.65 0.57 -19.68
C TYR A 14 7.59 1.44 -18.42
N VAL A 15 7.54 2.78 -18.52
CA VAL A 15 7.41 3.66 -17.35
C VAL A 15 6.03 3.57 -16.69
N VAL A 16 4.96 3.45 -17.46
CA VAL A 16 3.58 3.33 -16.92
C VAL A 16 3.35 1.98 -16.24
N PHE A 17 3.85 0.89 -16.81
CA PHE A 17 3.73 -0.46 -16.24
C PHE A 17 4.81 -0.77 -15.20
N ARG A 18 5.95 -0.10 -15.26
CA ARG A 18 6.91 -0.08 -14.15
C ARG A 18 6.35 0.88 -13.11
N ASN A 19 5.25 0.48 -12.49
CA ASN A 19 4.90 0.92 -11.16
C ASN A 19 6.17 0.84 -10.35
N PRO A 20 6.77 1.98 -9.99
CA PRO A 20 7.65 1.96 -8.88
C PRO A 20 6.69 1.81 -7.71
N ASP A 21 6.61 0.60 -7.15
CA ASP A 21 6.49 0.48 -5.70
C ASP A 21 7.75 1.13 -5.08
N LEU A 22 7.93 2.43 -5.35
CA LEU A 22 8.76 3.37 -4.61
C LEU A 22 7.88 3.95 -3.50
N ASN A 23 7.03 3.12 -2.89
CA ASN A 23 6.92 3.16 -1.45
C ASN A 23 8.18 2.51 -0.85
N ARG A 24 9.35 3.07 -1.20
CA ARG A 24 10.56 3.00 -0.39
C ARG A 24 10.39 3.96 0.79
N ASN A 25 9.29 3.82 1.52
CA ASN A 25 9.40 3.94 2.95
C ASN A 25 10.18 2.71 3.37
N HIS A 26 11.42 2.93 3.77
CA HIS A 26 12.26 1.98 4.47
C HIS A 26 11.46 1.34 5.62
N ILE A 27 10.74 0.26 5.34
CA ILE A 27 10.22 -0.66 6.34
C ILE A 27 11.21 -1.82 6.36
N SER A 28 12.38 -1.54 6.94
CA SER A 28 13.03 -2.53 7.79
C SER A 28 12.21 -2.65 9.08
N LYS A 29 10.98 -3.14 8.98
CA LYS A 29 10.14 -3.62 10.10
C LYS A 29 9.26 -4.74 9.57
N ALA A 30 9.89 -5.81 9.11
CA ALA A 30 9.19 -7.04 8.76
C ALA A 30 8.54 -7.74 9.99
N ASP A 31 8.59 -7.17 11.20
CA ASP A 31 8.07 -7.79 12.42
C ASP A 31 7.27 -6.88 13.36
N GLU A 32 6.97 -5.63 13.00
CA GLU A 32 6.10 -4.77 13.81
C GLU A 32 5.08 -4.07 12.91
N LYS A 33 4.11 -4.81 12.40
CA LYS A 33 2.85 -4.16 12.01
C LYS A 33 2.34 -3.44 13.25
N SER A 34 2.16 -2.13 13.16
CA SER A 34 1.58 -1.36 14.26
C SER A 34 0.24 -2.00 14.62
N PRO A 35 -0.13 -2.12 15.90
CA PRO A 35 -1.44 -2.64 16.32
C PRO A 35 -2.61 -2.00 15.54
N LEU A 36 -2.47 -0.74 15.15
CA LEU A 36 -3.43 -0.03 14.31
C LEU A 36 -3.55 -0.57 12.87
N GLU A 37 -2.46 -1.03 12.26
CA GLU A 37 -2.47 -1.66 10.93
C GLU A 37 -3.15 -3.02 10.97
N ILE A 38 -2.90 -3.82 12.00
CA ILE A 38 -3.58 -5.10 12.22
C ILE A 38 -5.09 -4.87 12.38
N LEU A 39 -5.48 -3.82 13.12
CA LEU A 39 -6.87 -3.46 13.33
C LEU A 39 -7.56 -3.05 12.03
N LYS A 40 -6.89 -2.24 11.20
CA LYS A 40 -7.39 -1.86 9.86
C LYS A 40 -7.56 -3.07 8.94
N GLN A 41 -6.61 -4.00 8.99
CA GLN A 41 -6.65 -5.23 8.20
C GLN A 41 -7.88 -6.07 8.56
N ARG A 42 -8.18 -6.27 9.86
CA ARG A 42 -9.34 -7.05 10.31
C ARG A 42 -10.68 -6.39 10.03
N TYR A 43 -10.75 -5.07 10.08
CA TYR A 43 -11.94 -4.32 9.66
C TYR A 43 -12.21 -4.48 8.15
N ALA A 44 -11.16 -4.40 7.32
CA ALA A 44 -11.29 -4.61 5.88
C ALA A 44 -11.67 -6.06 5.52
N GLU A 45 -11.26 -7.03 6.34
CA GLU A 45 -11.65 -8.44 6.22
C GLU A 45 -13.13 -8.70 6.61
N GLY A 46 -13.77 -7.74 7.29
CA GLY A 46 -15.13 -7.90 7.82
C GLY A 46 -15.18 -8.75 9.10
N SER A 47 -14.02 -9.14 9.63
CA SER A 47 -13.86 -9.88 10.89
C SER A 47 -14.08 -9.01 12.14
N LEU A 48 -14.23 -7.69 11.96
CA LEU A 48 -14.42 -6.71 13.02
C LEU A 48 -15.53 -5.75 12.62
N SER A 49 -16.50 -5.53 13.52
CA SER A 49 -17.53 -4.52 13.30
C SER A 49 -16.97 -3.10 13.43
N GLN A 50 -17.68 -2.11 12.88
CA GLN A 50 -17.28 -0.71 12.93
C GLN A 50 -17.14 -0.20 14.38
N ASP A 51 -18.03 -0.63 15.27
CA ASP A 51 -18.03 -0.22 16.67
C ASP A 51 -16.80 -0.77 17.42
N GLU A 52 -16.48 -2.06 17.19
CA GLU A 52 -15.30 -2.70 17.79
C GLU A 52 -13.99 -2.08 17.28
N PHE A 53 -13.93 -1.75 15.98
CA PHE A 53 -12.81 -1.03 15.40
C PHE A 53 -12.59 0.33 16.06
N PHE A 54 -13.67 1.09 16.25
CA PHE A 54 -13.58 2.44 16.81
C PHE A 54 -13.09 2.41 18.27
N ARG A 55 -13.61 1.49 19.08
CA ARG A 55 -13.20 1.30 20.48
C ARG A 55 -11.72 0.92 20.61
N MET A 56 -11.26 -0.08 19.85
CA MET A 56 -9.87 -0.53 19.89
C MET A 56 -8.91 0.54 19.35
N ARG A 57 -9.33 1.33 18.35
CA ARG A 57 -8.54 2.45 17.84
C ARG A 57 -8.35 3.53 18.91
N GLU A 58 -9.39 3.85 19.66
CA GLU A 58 -9.35 4.85 20.72
C GLU A 58 -8.43 4.41 21.87
N GLU A 59 -8.50 3.14 22.27
CA GLU A 59 -7.62 2.55 23.28
C GLU A 59 -6.14 2.59 22.86
N LEU A 60 -5.83 2.31 21.59
CA LEU A 60 -4.47 2.38 21.04
C LEU A 60 -3.94 3.82 20.86
N SER A 61 -4.81 4.82 20.97
CA SER A 61 -4.46 6.24 20.84
C SER A 61 -4.24 6.96 22.17
N LYS A 62 -4.56 6.31 23.29
CA LYS A 62 -4.24 6.77 24.65
C LYS A 62 -2.82 6.38 25.04
#